data_AF-A0A9W4I1Z9-F1
#
_entry.id   AF-A0A9W4I1Z9-F1
#
_cell.length_a   1.000
_cell.length_b   1.000
_cell.length_c   1.000
_cell.angle_alpha   90.00
_cell.angle_beta   90.00
_cell.angle_gamma   90.00
#
_symmetry.space_group_name_H-M   'P 1'
#
loop_
_entity.id
_entity.type
_entity.pdbx_description
1 polymer ?
#
loop_
_entity_poly.entity_id
_entity_poly.type
_entity_poly.pdbx_seq_one_letter_code
_entity_poly.pdbx_strand_id
1 'polypeptide(L)'
;MTEIPFEALPLDKAGPAGNAWGRFGKNDQLGTLNLLTPERVVEAAKEIQTGVRISLDWPLSMPSHPSFNRDPFKQDLVLRSPNCIFDDVLTFNSQGSTQWDGFRHYAMCEHGGITGRGVLLDYADWAATNSISVSALESETITLEHIKQVIKDHKLDFRTGDVLFIRSGFTAAYNKLNDQQRKELALRSSPDFNGVEASEGMVRWLWEHQFAAVAGDAPSFERAPIRGAHADPNFNLHEWVLAGWGTPIGEMFDLEKLSEHCKATGRYSFFLSNSLFLSFSTQTNSSTTQTDIPSPRPDWEHLISTMPIEIPQANSLQDLFSLKGKAIVITGASGPRGIGLEAARGCAEMGGNVALTYFSRREGAEANVKAIQEEYGVQAKAYKCDTSKWDEVQDLVNNVIADFGKIDSFIANAGRTADAGVLDGSVEDWQNVIQADLNSVFYCAKAVGHHFKERGRGSFVITASMSGHIVNYPQEQTSYNTAKAGCIHMARSLANEWRDFARVNSISPGYVETGLGDFVPQDIQQLWQGMIPMGRQADPKELKAAYVYFVSDASSYTTGSDLRIDGGYICR
;
A
#
# COMPACT_ATOMS: atom_id res chain seq x y z
N MET A 1 -26.89 20.34 -10.91
CA MET A 1 -27.85 19.21 -10.98
C MET A 1 -29.20 19.74 -10.53
N THR A 2 -30.29 19.35 -11.19
CA THR A 2 -31.66 19.72 -10.79
C THR A 2 -31.97 19.16 -9.41
N GLU A 3 -32.49 19.99 -8.52
CA GLU A 3 -33.00 19.55 -7.22
C GLU A 3 -34.17 18.59 -7.43
N ILE A 4 -34.14 17.46 -6.71
CA ILE A 4 -35.17 16.43 -6.73
C ILE A 4 -36.03 16.65 -5.48
N PRO A 5 -37.32 17.03 -5.61
CA PRO A 5 -38.20 17.17 -4.45
C PRO A 5 -38.33 15.84 -3.69
N PHE A 6 -38.56 15.90 -2.38
CA PHE A 6 -38.72 14.70 -1.56
C PHE A 6 -39.89 13.81 -2.04
N GLU A 7 -40.97 14.43 -2.52
CA GLU A 7 -42.16 13.78 -3.09
C GLU A 7 -41.86 12.97 -4.36
N ALA A 8 -40.73 13.25 -5.02
CA ALA A 8 -40.32 12.50 -6.20
C ALA A 8 -39.76 11.12 -5.85
N LEU A 9 -39.41 10.86 -4.59
CA LEU A 9 -38.88 9.58 -4.13
C LEU A 9 -39.99 8.51 -4.02
N PRO A 10 -39.68 7.22 -4.24
CA PRO A 10 -38.40 6.73 -4.76
C PRO A 10 -38.21 7.09 -6.24
N LEU A 11 -36.95 7.22 -6.67
CA LEU A 11 -36.63 7.51 -8.08
C LEU A 11 -36.97 6.34 -8.99
N ASP A 12 -36.64 5.12 -8.57
CA ASP A 12 -37.19 3.91 -9.16
C ASP A 12 -38.52 3.58 -8.50
N LYS A 13 -39.63 3.71 -9.25
CA LYS A 13 -40.98 3.42 -8.75
C LYS A 13 -41.22 1.93 -8.48
N ALA A 14 -40.34 1.06 -8.98
CA ALA A 14 -40.34 -0.37 -8.62
C ALA A 14 -39.43 -0.69 -7.42
N GLY A 15 -38.64 0.29 -6.95
CA GLY A 15 -37.69 0.12 -5.85
C GLY A 15 -38.30 0.34 -4.44
N PRO A 16 -37.49 0.18 -3.38
CA PRO A 16 -37.91 0.44 -2.00
C PRO A 16 -38.37 1.88 -1.80
N ALA A 17 -39.28 2.11 -0.86
CA ALA A 17 -39.78 3.45 -0.53
C ALA A 17 -38.63 4.41 -0.16
N GLY A 18 -38.72 5.66 -0.63
CA GLY A 18 -37.72 6.70 -0.31
C GLY A 18 -36.37 6.60 -1.03
N ASN A 19 -36.14 5.55 -1.82
CA ASN A 19 -34.87 5.30 -2.49
C ASN A 19 -34.48 6.38 -3.52
N ALA A 20 -33.21 6.79 -3.53
CA ALA A 20 -32.64 7.75 -4.46
C ALA A 20 -31.51 7.19 -5.34
N TRP A 21 -31.31 5.87 -5.38
CA TRP A 21 -30.31 5.25 -6.27
C TRP A 21 -30.67 5.52 -7.73
N GLY A 22 -29.65 5.76 -8.56
CA GLY A 22 -29.81 6.18 -9.95
C GLY A 22 -29.79 7.70 -10.15
N ARG A 23 -29.87 8.50 -9.08
CA ARG A 23 -29.76 9.96 -9.12
C ARG A 23 -28.49 10.45 -9.83
N PHE A 24 -27.35 9.81 -9.54
CA PHE A 24 -26.05 10.18 -10.10
C PHE A 24 -25.63 9.27 -11.26
N GLY A 25 -26.60 8.57 -11.87
CA GLY A 25 -26.39 7.65 -12.98
C GLY A 25 -26.63 6.18 -12.58
N LYS A 26 -26.83 5.33 -13.58
CA LYS A 26 -27.19 3.91 -13.40
C LYS A 26 -26.09 3.07 -12.72
N ASN A 27 -24.84 3.53 -12.79
CA ASN A 27 -23.69 2.81 -12.25
C ASN A 27 -23.17 3.44 -10.95
N ASP A 28 -23.92 4.36 -10.35
CA ASP A 28 -23.52 5.07 -9.12
C ASP A 28 -23.16 4.10 -7.98
N GLN A 29 -22.01 4.35 -7.36
CA GLN A 29 -21.43 3.59 -6.25
C GLN A 29 -21.22 4.43 -4.99
N LEU A 30 -21.42 5.74 -5.10
CA LEU A 30 -21.01 6.75 -4.12
C LEU A 30 -22.20 7.37 -3.39
N GLY A 31 -23.41 7.29 -3.96
CA GLY A 31 -24.59 7.90 -3.37
C GLY A 31 -24.40 9.40 -3.21
N THR A 32 -24.69 9.95 -2.03
CA THR A 32 -24.55 11.40 -1.80
C THR A 32 -23.11 11.88 -1.70
N LEU A 33 -22.10 10.99 -1.64
CA LEU A 33 -20.70 11.43 -1.79
C LEU A 33 -20.41 12.06 -3.15
N ASN A 34 -21.22 11.81 -4.17
CA ASN A 34 -21.18 12.54 -5.45
C ASN A 34 -21.42 14.06 -5.28
N LEU A 35 -21.91 14.50 -4.12
CA LEU A 35 -22.05 15.92 -3.79
C LEU A 35 -20.71 16.57 -3.42
N LEU A 36 -19.66 15.80 -3.11
CA LEU A 36 -18.29 16.28 -2.89
C LEU A 36 -17.55 16.49 -4.22
N THR A 37 -18.05 17.40 -5.06
CA THR A 37 -17.40 17.68 -6.35
C THR A 37 -16.05 18.38 -6.13
N PRO A 38 -15.10 18.28 -7.08
CA PRO A 38 -13.81 18.95 -6.98
C PRO A 38 -13.91 20.44 -6.64
N GLU A 39 -14.87 21.16 -7.22
CA GLU A 39 -15.08 22.59 -6.98
C GLU A 39 -15.51 22.86 -5.54
N ARG A 40 -16.37 22.01 -4.97
CA ARG A 40 -16.80 22.13 -3.57
C ARG A 40 -15.69 21.78 -2.59
N VAL A 41 -14.84 20.81 -2.92
CA VAL A 41 -13.67 20.47 -2.10
C VAL A 41 -12.66 21.63 -2.11
N VAL A 42 -12.41 22.24 -3.27
CA VAL A 42 -11.56 23.44 -3.37
C VAL A 42 -12.16 24.61 -2.58
N GLU A 43 -13.48 24.79 -2.63
CA GLU A 43 -14.14 25.83 -1.85
C GLU A 43 -14.03 25.55 -0.34
N ALA A 44 -14.22 24.30 0.08
CA ALA A 44 -14.08 23.88 1.48
C ALA A 44 -12.66 24.11 2.02
N ALA A 45 -11.63 24.02 1.19
CA ALA A 45 -10.25 24.30 1.60
C ALA A 45 -10.08 25.73 2.15
N LYS A 46 -10.95 26.68 1.78
CA LYS A 46 -10.95 28.05 2.32
C LYS A 46 -11.37 28.13 3.80
N GLU A 47 -11.93 27.06 4.36
CA GLU A 47 -12.21 26.96 5.80
C GLU A 47 -10.89 26.84 6.62
N ILE A 48 -9.76 26.51 5.98
CA ILE A 48 -8.43 26.50 6.61
C ILE A 48 -7.93 27.93 6.79
N GLN A 49 -8.18 28.49 7.98
CA GLN A 49 -7.84 29.89 8.29
C GLN A 49 -6.84 30.05 9.44
N THR A 50 -6.83 29.12 10.39
CA THR A 50 -6.07 29.26 11.66
C THR A 50 -4.93 28.26 11.82
N GLY A 51 -4.84 27.24 10.95
CA GLY A 51 -3.87 26.16 11.06
C GLY A 51 -4.11 25.18 12.21
N VAL A 52 -5.18 25.36 13.00
CA VAL A 52 -5.57 24.44 14.06
C VAL A 52 -6.05 23.12 13.46
N ARG A 53 -5.59 22.01 14.03
CA ARG A 53 -5.96 20.64 13.63
C ARG A 53 -6.53 19.90 14.83
N ILE A 54 -7.70 19.30 14.66
CA ILE A 54 -8.40 18.56 15.71
C ILE A 54 -8.69 17.16 15.14
N SER A 55 -8.20 16.13 15.82
CA SER A 55 -8.60 14.75 15.52
C SER A 55 -10.03 14.55 15.97
N LEU A 56 -10.87 13.99 15.11
CA LEU A 56 -12.25 13.62 15.43
C LEU A 56 -12.38 12.13 15.75
N ASP A 57 -11.29 11.37 15.65
CA ASP A 57 -11.26 9.96 16.03
C ASP A 57 -11.26 9.85 17.56
N TRP A 58 -12.23 9.10 18.08
CA TRP A 58 -12.17 8.56 19.43
C TRP A 58 -11.07 7.49 19.47
N PRO A 59 -10.32 7.34 20.59
CA PRO A 59 -9.25 6.34 20.64
C PRO A 59 -9.79 4.95 20.32
N LEU A 60 -9.03 4.15 19.57
CA LEU A 60 -9.44 2.78 19.20
C LEU A 60 -9.79 1.91 20.40
N SER A 61 -9.24 2.20 21.58
CA SER A 61 -9.56 1.54 22.85
C SER A 61 -10.90 1.98 23.47
N MET A 62 -11.64 2.88 22.81
CA MET A 62 -12.91 3.42 23.27
C MET A 62 -14.01 3.20 22.23
N PRO A 63 -15.23 2.85 22.67
CA PRO A 63 -15.60 2.47 24.03
C PRO A 63 -14.83 1.22 24.54
N SER A 64 -14.45 1.21 25.82
CA SER A 64 -13.66 0.10 26.39
C SER A 64 -14.45 -1.20 26.49
N HIS A 65 -15.77 -1.09 26.58
CA HIS A 65 -16.73 -2.18 26.42
C HIS A 65 -17.71 -1.76 25.32
N PRO A 66 -17.49 -2.16 24.06
CA PRO A 66 -18.41 -1.87 22.97
C PRO A 66 -19.78 -2.53 23.17
N SER A 67 -20.83 -1.84 22.74
CA SER A 67 -22.19 -2.40 22.72
C SER A 67 -22.39 -3.36 21.54
N PHE A 68 -23.61 -3.92 21.41
CA PHE A 68 -23.99 -4.83 20.31
C PHE A 68 -23.18 -6.13 20.25
N ASN A 69 -22.65 -6.58 21.40
CA ASN A 69 -21.84 -7.80 21.50
C ASN A 69 -20.60 -7.78 20.57
N ARG A 70 -20.02 -6.59 20.35
CA ARG A 70 -18.78 -6.40 19.59
C ARG A 70 -17.57 -6.65 20.49
N ASP A 71 -16.52 -7.23 19.93
CA ASP A 71 -15.26 -7.43 20.64
C ASP A 71 -14.57 -6.09 20.94
N PRO A 72 -14.02 -5.90 22.15
CA PRO A 72 -13.23 -4.72 22.48
C PRO A 72 -11.89 -4.71 21.73
N PHE A 73 -11.31 -3.52 21.59
CA PHE A 73 -9.96 -3.37 21.06
C PHE A 73 -8.91 -4.10 21.91
N LYS A 74 -7.97 -4.76 21.23
CA LYS A 74 -6.85 -5.46 21.84
C LYS A 74 -5.55 -5.05 21.16
N GLN A 75 -4.54 -4.76 21.98
CA GLN A 75 -3.17 -4.50 21.56
C GLN A 75 -2.27 -5.53 22.22
N ASP A 76 -1.58 -6.32 21.41
CA ASP A 76 -0.57 -7.28 21.87
C ASP A 76 0.82 -6.76 21.49
N LEU A 77 1.69 -6.57 22.48
CA LEU A 77 3.10 -6.22 22.26
C LEU A 77 3.93 -7.48 22.05
N VAL A 78 4.45 -7.67 20.84
CA VAL A 78 5.22 -8.84 20.42
C VAL A 78 6.70 -8.51 20.41
N LEU A 79 7.44 -9.02 21.41
CA LEU A 79 8.90 -8.94 21.43
C LEU A 79 9.51 -9.75 20.28
N ARG A 80 10.31 -9.11 19.44
CA ARG A 80 11.08 -9.74 18.35
C ARG A 80 12.48 -10.12 18.82
N SER A 81 12.53 -11.09 19.73
CA SER A 81 13.78 -11.71 20.21
C SER A 81 14.63 -12.26 19.04
N PRO A 82 15.98 -12.15 19.09
CA PRO A 82 16.81 -11.69 20.21
C PRO A 82 16.90 -10.16 20.36
N ASN A 83 16.23 -9.39 19.50
CA ASN A 83 16.29 -7.94 19.53
C ASN A 83 15.27 -7.40 20.55
N CYS A 84 15.63 -6.35 21.31
CA CYS A 84 14.72 -5.64 22.21
C CYS A 84 13.74 -4.73 21.43
N ILE A 85 13.08 -5.28 20.40
CA ILE A 85 12.12 -4.60 19.54
C ILE A 85 10.74 -5.16 19.84
N PHE A 86 9.74 -4.30 20.04
CA PHE A 86 8.35 -4.70 20.21
C PHE A 86 7.55 -4.29 18.97
N ASP A 87 6.84 -5.24 18.36
CA ASP A 87 5.78 -4.96 17.40
C ASP A 87 4.44 -4.84 18.13
N ASP A 88 3.54 -4.01 17.62
CA ASP A 88 2.13 -3.99 18.03
C ASP A 88 1.30 -4.86 17.09
N VAL A 89 0.55 -5.81 17.64
CA VAL A 89 -0.54 -6.48 16.94
C VAL A 89 -1.85 -5.90 17.45
N LEU A 90 -2.54 -5.16 16.58
CA LEU A 90 -3.83 -4.54 16.87
C LEU A 90 -4.95 -5.43 16.35
N THR A 91 -5.83 -5.86 17.24
CA THR A 91 -7.07 -6.57 16.89
C THR A 91 -8.25 -5.69 17.30
N PHE A 92 -9.11 -5.36 16.35
CA PHE A 92 -10.25 -4.49 16.61
C PHE A 92 -11.42 -4.81 15.68
N ASN A 93 -12.64 -4.58 16.19
CA ASN A 93 -13.83 -4.54 15.36
C ASN A 93 -13.90 -3.16 14.69
N SER A 94 -14.06 -3.10 13.36
CA SER A 94 -14.11 -1.84 12.61
C SER A 94 -15.31 -0.96 12.95
N GLN A 95 -16.32 -1.49 13.65
CA GLN A 95 -17.46 -0.75 14.19
C GLN A 95 -17.35 -0.54 15.72
N GLY A 96 -16.16 -0.73 16.27
CA GLY A 96 -15.90 -0.68 17.71
C GLY A 96 -15.47 0.68 18.24
N SER A 97 -15.30 1.70 17.39
CA SER A 97 -14.80 3.05 17.76
C SER A 97 -15.30 4.10 16.75
N THR A 98 -14.59 5.16 16.42
CA THR A 98 -15.05 6.06 15.33
C THR A 98 -15.11 5.32 13.99
N GLN A 99 -16.27 5.34 13.34
CA GLN A 99 -16.45 4.71 12.03
C GLN A 99 -17.40 5.47 11.11
N TRP A 100 -17.31 5.16 9.82
CA TRP A 100 -18.33 5.47 8.82
C TRP A 100 -19.04 4.18 8.43
N ASP A 101 -20.33 4.08 8.69
CA ASP A 101 -21.21 3.13 8.04
C ASP A 101 -21.47 3.58 6.60
N GLY A 102 -21.37 2.64 5.67
CA GLY A 102 -21.53 2.88 4.23
C GLY A 102 -22.06 1.64 3.53
N PHE A 103 -23.01 1.82 2.60
CA PHE A 103 -23.48 0.68 1.79
C PHE A 103 -22.36 0.05 0.94
N ARG A 104 -21.33 0.84 0.57
CA ARG A 104 -20.13 0.40 -0.16
C ARG A 104 -18.86 1.11 0.34
N HIS A 105 -18.31 0.66 1.47
CA HIS A 105 -17.12 1.26 2.09
C HIS A 105 -15.90 1.39 1.15
N TYR A 106 -15.75 0.47 0.18
CA TYR A 106 -14.61 0.46 -0.76
C TYR A 106 -14.59 1.64 -1.73
N ALA A 107 -15.76 1.99 -2.31
CA ALA A 107 -15.84 3.03 -3.34
C ALA A 107 -15.41 4.41 -2.80
N MET A 108 -15.67 4.67 -1.51
CA MET A 108 -15.22 5.89 -0.83
C MET A 108 -13.68 6.01 -0.80
N CYS A 109 -12.95 4.92 -0.60
CA CYS A 109 -11.49 4.93 -0.56
C CYS A 109 -10.86 5.25 -1.93
N GLU A 110 -11.39 4.68 -3.02
CA GLU A 110 -10.89 4.95 -4.38
C GLU A 110 -11.12 6.40 -4.83
N HIS A 111 -12.09 7.08 -4.23
CA HIS A 111 -12.51 8.44 -4.61
C HIS A 111 -12.00 9.52 -3.65
N GLY A 112 -10.97 9.21 -2.84
CA GLY A 112 -10.29 10.20 -1.99
C GLY A 112 -10.92 10.43 -0.61
N GLY A 113 -11.80 9.52 -0.15
CA GLY A 113 -12.43 9.58 1.16
C GLY A 113 -13.53 10.64 1.28
N ILE A 114 -13.87 11.02 2.51
CA ILE A 114 -14.78 12.15 2.79
C ILE A 114 -13.90 13.38 3.04
N THR A 115 -13.76 14.18 1.99
CA THR A 115 -13.02 15.44 2.03
C THR A 115 -13.95 16.56 1.58
N GLY A 116 -14.12 17.60 2.40
CA GLY A 116 -15.11 18.64 2.15
C GLY A 116 -15.29 19.59 3.32
N ARG A 117 -16.43 20.30 3.36
CA ARG A 117 -16.78 21.22 4.45
C ARG A 117 -17.59 20.47 5.50
N GLY A 118 -17.08 20.41 6.72
CA GLY A 118 -17.82 19.94 7.89
C GLY A 118 -18.54 21.09 8.57
N VAL A 119 -19.73 20.83 9.13
CA VAL A 119 -20.47 21.77 9.98
C VAL A 119 -20.91 21.07 11.25
N LEU A 120 -20.54 21.63 12.40
CA LEU A 120 -20.92 21.12 13.72
C LEU A 120 -22.24 21.75 14.18
N LEU A 121 -23.24 20.90 14.42
CA LEU A 121 -24.44 21.20 15.18
C LEU A 121 -24.25 20.68 16.61
N ASP A 122 -23.91 21.58 17.53
CA ASP A 122 -23.62 21.23 18.92
C ASP A 122 -24.88 21.29 19.79
N TYR A 123 -25.67 20.21 19.76
CA TYR A 123 -26.89 20.10 20.55
C TYR A 123 -26.61 20.09 22.04
N ALA A 124 -25.59 19.35 22.49
CA ALA A 124 -25.28 19.22 23.91
C ALA A 124 -24.90 20.55 24.58
N ASP A 125 -24.06 21.38 23.93
CA ASP A 125 -23.71 22.71 24.46
C ASP A 125 -24.91 23.68 24.40
N TRP A 126 -25.68 23.65 23.30
CA TRP A 126 -26.88 24.46 23.16
C TRP A 126 -27.93 24.11 24.21
N ALA A 127 -28.19 22.83 24.44
CA ALA A 127 -29.14 22.34 25.44
C ALA A 127 -28.73 22.77 26.84
N ALA A 128 -27.44 22.62 27.20
CA ALA A 128 -26.91 23.09 28.46
C ALA A 128 -27.10 24.62 28.65
N THR A 129 -26.87 25.40 27.60
CA THR A 129 -27.05 26.86 27.62
C THR A 129 -28.53 27.27 27.76
N ASN A 130 -29.44 26.44 27.27
CA ASN A 130 -30.89 26.65 27.36
C ASN A 130 -31.55 25.92 28.54
N SER A 131 -30.77 25.41 29.49
CA SER A 131 -31.27 24.66 30.66
C SER A 131 -32.12 23.44 30.31
N ILE A 132 -31.85 22.82 29.16
CA ILE A 132 -32.42 21.54 28.74
C ILE A 132 -31.49 20.44 29.23
N SER A 133 -32.03 19.53 30.04
CA SER A 133 -31.28 18.36 30.53
C SER A 133 -31.10 17.35 29.40
N VAL A 134 -29.87 16.84 29.22
CA VAL A 134 -29.54 15.82 28.22
C VAL A 134 -29.12 14.53 28.90
N SER A 135 -29.87 13.46 28.65
CA SER A 135 -29.63 12.10 29.15
C SER A 135 -28.90 11.29 28.09
N ALA A 136 -27.63 11.64 27.85
CA ALA A 136 -26.90 11.17 26.68
C ALA A 136 -26.66 9.64 26.63
N LEU A 137 -26.79 8.93 27.75
CA LEU A 137 -26.61 7.47 27.84
C LEU A 137 -27.95 6.70 27.83
N GLU A 138 -29.06 7.40 27.66
CA GLU A 138 -30.42 6.86 27.62
C GLU A 138 -31.05 7.09 26.25
N SER A 139 -32.20 6.44 26.00
CA SER A 139 -32.97 6.61 24.76
C SER A 139 -33.69 7.96 24.73
N GLU A 140 -32.93 9.04 24.51
CA GLU A 140 -33.44 10.43 24.41
C GLU A 140 -33.44 10.93 22.95
N THR A 141 -34.46 11.70 22.59
CA THR A 141 -34.66 12.20 21.23
C THR A 141 -34.12 13.63 21.08
N ILE A 142 -33.26 13.85 20.09
CA ILE A 142 -32.95 15.17 19.55
C ILE A 142 -33.98 15.47 18.45
N THR A 143 -34.94 16.35 18.76
CA THR A 143 -36.04 16.64 17.84
C THR A 143 -35.61 17.55 16.69
N LEU A 144 -36.37 17.52 15.59
CA LEU A 144 -36.14 18.45 14.47
C LEU A 144 -36.32 19.91 14.90
N GLU A 145 -37.22 20.17 15.85
CA GLU A 145 -37.42 21.51 16.42
C GLU A 145 -36.17 22.01 17.15
N HIS A 146 -35.55 21.16 17.98
CA HIS A 146 -34.28 21.50 18.62
C HIS A 146 -33.17 21.74 17.60
N ILE A 147 -33.04 20.88 16.58
CA ILE A 147 -32.07 21.07 15.49
C ILE A 147 -32.25 22.44 14.83
N LYS A 148 -33.48 22.81 14.47
CA LYS A 148 -33.79 24.12 13.88
C LYS A 148 -33.45 25.27 14.81
N GLN A 149 -33.64 25.11 16.11
CA GLN A 149 -33.32 26.14 17.09
C GLN A 149 -31.80 26.30 17.30
N VAL A 150 -31.03 25.19 17.31
CA VAL A 150 -29.55 25.24 17.33
C VAL A 150 -29.02 25.96 16.10
N ILE A 151 -29.55 25.62 14.91
CA ILE A 151 -29.18 26.27 13.65
C ILE A 151 -29.40 27.78 13.73
N LYS A 152 -30.55 28.20 14.26
CA LYS A 152 -30.89 29.61 14.42
C LYS A 152 -29.97 30.33 15.40
N ASP A 153 -29.73 29.75 16.57
CA ASP A 153 -28.99 30.40 17.66
C ASP A 153 -27.48 30.45 17.37
N HIS A 154 -26.92 29.39 16.79
CA HIS A 154 -25.52 29.34 16.37
C HIS A 154 -25.29 29.92 14.97
N LYS A 155 -26.37 30.36 14.29
CA LYS A 155 -26.34 30.94 12.92
C LYS A 155 -25.62 30.02 11.92
N LEU A 156 -25.95 28.73 11.97
CA LEU A 156 -25.36 27.73 11.10
C LEU A 156 -25.84 27.94 9.65
N ASP A 157 -24.90 27.86 8.72
CA ASP A 157 -25.16 27.95 7.28
C ASP A 157 -24.74 26.64 6.61
N PHE A 158 -25.71 25.96 6.01
CA PHE A 158 -25.52 24.71 5.29
C PHE A 158 -25.48 24.92 3.79
N ARG A 159 -24.58 24.20 3.15
CA ARG A 159 -24.38 24.18 1.70
C ARG A 159 -24.53 22.75 1.21
N THR A 160 -24.98 22.59 -0.03
CA THR A 160 -25.03 21.28 -0.67
C THR A 160 -23.64 20.63 -0.66
N GLY A 161 -23.58 19.39 -0.17
CA GLY A 161 -22.34 18.63 -0.03
C GLY A 161 -21.60 18.85 1.30
N ASP A 162 -22.15 19.65 2.21
CA ASP A 162 -21.62 19.71 3.58
C ASP A 162 -21.71 18.33 4.26
N VAL A 163 -20.81 18.08 5.20
CA VAL A 163 -20.85 16.95 6.12
C VAL A 163 -21.39 17.44 7.46
N LEU A 164 -22.56 16.95 7.84
CA LEU A 164 -23.23 17.35 9.08
C LEU A 164 -22.68 16.54 10.26
N PHE A 165 -22.18 17.21 11.28
CA PHE A 165 -21.84 16.59 12.57
C PHE A 165 -22.84 17.03 13.64
N ILE A 166 -23.41 16.10 14.39
CA ILE A 166 -24.29 16.38 15.51
C ILE A 166 -23.64 15.88 16.79
N ARG A 167 -23.33 16.79 17.71
CA ARG A 167 -22.83 16.42 19.04
C ARG A 167 -24.00 16.27 20.02
N SER A 168 -24.30 15.03 20.37
CA SER A 168 -25.35 14.59 21.29
C SER A 168 -24.91 14.67 22.76
N GLY A 169 -23.60 14.65 23.03
CA GLY A 169 -23.03 14.64 24.38
C GLY A 169 -22.72 13.23 24.89
N PHE A 170 -22.87 12.19 24.05
CA PHE A 170 -22.61 10.80 24.42
C PHE A 170 -21.14 10.59 24.83
N THR A 171 -20.19 11.06 24.02
CA THR A 171 -18.75 10.87 24.28
C THR A 171 -18.35 11.48 25.62
N ALA A 172 -18.82 12.69 25.91
CA ALA A 172 -18.59 13.36 27.21
C ALA A 172 -19.17 12.57 28.39
N ALA A 173 -20.37 12.00 28.25
CA ALA A 173 -21.03 11.23 29.30
C ALA A 173 -20.35 9.87 29.51
N TYR A 174 -20.02 9.16 28.43
CA TYR A 174 -19.33 7.86 28.49
C TYR A 174 -17.94 7.99 29.13
N ASN A 175 -17.18 9.02 28.78
CA ASN A 175 -15.84 9.25 29.30
C ASN A 175 -15.83 9.50 30.82
N LYS A 176 -16.93 9.98 31.41
CA LYS A 176 -17.09 10.16 32.87
C LYS A 176 -17.39 8.87 33.63
N LEU A 177 -17.86 7.82 32.94
CA LEU A 177 -18.14 6.53 33.56
C LEU A 177 -16.86 5.83 33.99
N ASN A 178 -16.92 5.11 35.10
CA ASN A 178 -15.89 4.13 35.46
C ASN A 178 -16.06 2.82 34.67
N ASP A 179 -15.07 1.93 34.72
CA ASP A 179 -15.06 0.70 33.92
C ASP A 179 -16.27 -0.21 34.18
N GLN A 180 -16.68 -0.36 35.45
CA GLN A 180 -17.85 -1.16 35.83
C GLN A 180 -19.14 -0.59 35.20
N GLN A 181 -19.32 0.73 35.26
CA GLN A 181 -20.46 1.40 34.63
C GLN A 181 -20.45 1.27 33.10
N ARG A 182 -19.27 1.35 32.46
CA ARG A 182 -19.13 1.14 31.01
C ARG A 182 -19.52 -0.28 30.61
N LYS A 183 -19.10 -1.27 31.40
CA LYS A 183 -19.46 -2.67 31.21
C LYS A 183 -20.96 -2.91 31.40
N GLU A 184 -21.57 -2.31 32.42
CA GLU A 184 -23.02 -2.36 32.64
C GLU A 184 -23.79 -1.74 31.47
N LEU A 185 -23.35 -0.58 30.98
CA LEU A 185 -23.93 0.09 29.82
C LEU A 185 -23.93 -0.82 28.57
N ALA A 186 -22.80 -1.50 28.33
CA ALA A 186 -22.61 -2.39 27.18
C ALA A 186 -23.44 -3.68 27.27
N LEU A 187 -23.71 -4.16 28.48
CA LEU A 187 -24.46 -5.40 28.76
C LEU A 187 -25.96 -5.18 28.99
N ARG A 188 -26.46 -3.94 28.85
CA ARG A 188 -27.91 -3.67 28.94
C ARG A 188 -28.68 -4.52 27.94
N SER A 189 -29.89 -4.92 28.32
CA SER A 189 -30.78 -5.71 27.47
C SER A 189 -31.27 -4.96 26.22
N SER A 190 -31.16 -3.63 26.22
CA SER A 190 -31.56 -2.74 25.14
C SER A 190 -30.43 -1.74 24.84
N PRO A 191 -30.12 -1.47 23.54
CA PRO A 191 -29.13 -0.48 23.14
C PRO A 191 -29.74 0.92 23.18
N ASP A 192 -29.96 1.43 24.39
CA ASP A 192 -30.58 2.75 24.59
C ASP A 192 -29.54 3.86 24.46
N PHE A 193 -29.61 4.64 23.38
CA PHE A 193 -28.73 5.77 23.11
C PHE A 193 -29.51 6.97 22.62
N ASN A 194 -29.02 8.16 22.95
CA ASN A 194 -29.61 9.38 22.43
C ASN A 194 -29.25 9.55 20.95
N GLY A 195 -30.08 10.28 20.22
CA GLY A 195 -29.84 10.54 18.81
C GLY A 195 -30.99 11.30 18.17
N VAL A 196 -30.88 11.57 16.88
CA VAL A 196 -31.90 12.34 16.17
C VAL A 196 -33.22 11.58 16.05
N GLU A 197 -34.33 12.31 16.03
CA GLU A 197 -35.64 11.70 15.81
C GLU A 197 -35.74 11.01 14.45
N ALA A 198 -36.39 9.85 14.42
CA ALA A 198 -36.70 9.14 13.17
C ALA A 198 -38.14 9.47 12.76
N SER A 199 -38.31 10.58 12.02
CA SER A 199 -39.61 11.11 11.58
C SER A 199 -39.56 11.47 10.09
N GLU A 200 -40.72 11.54 9.42
CA GLU A 200 -40.79 12.05 8.04
C GLU A 200 -40.16 13.45 7.94
N GLY A 201 -40.44 14.30 8.92
CA GLY A 201 -39.91 15.66 8.98
C GLY A 201 -38.38 15.68 9.00
N MET A 202 -37.76 14.81 9.80
CA MET A 202 -36.30 14.70 9.86
C MET A 202 -35.71 14.20 8.54
N VAL A 203 -36.27 13.12 7.99
CA VAL A 203 -35.83 12.55 6.70
C VAL A 203 -35.94 13.60 5.60
N ARG A 204 -37.09 14.28 5.49
CA ARG A 204 -37.31 15.37 4.55
C ARG A 204 -36.30 16.49 4.72
N TRP A 205 -36.05 16.92 5.96
CA TRP A 205 -35.08 17.98 6.26
C TRP A 205 -33.67 17.59 5.81
N LEU A 206 -33.22 16.37 6.12
CA LEU A 206 -31.93 15.85 5.67
C LEU A 206 -31.82 15.81 4.15
N TRP A 207 -32.89 15.36 3.47
CA TRP A 207 -32.94 15.34 2.01
C TRP A 207 -32.85 16.76 1.45
N GLU A 208 -33.66 17.70 1.93
CA GLU A 208 -33.67 19.09 1.42
C GLU A 208 -32.32 19.80 1.58
N HIS A 209 -31.55 19.49 2.62
CA HIS A 209 -30.23 20.09 2.85
C HIS A 209 -29.10 19.46 2.03
N GLN A 210 -29.31 18.27 1.48
CA GLN A 210 -28.40 17.64 0.53
C GLN A 210 -26.97 17.50 1.10
N PHE A 211 -26.87 16.91 2.29
CA PHE A 211 -25.59 16.57 2.91
C PHE A 211 -24.88 15.43 2.16
N ALA A 212 -23.55 15.49 2.08
CA ALA A 212 -22.74 14.40 1.51
C ALA A 212 -22.58 13.23 2.48
N ALA A 213 -22.58 13.52 3.79
CA ALA A 213 -22.53 12.54 4.87
C ALA A 213 -23.10 13.17 6.14
N VAL A 214 -23.53 12.33 7.08
CA VAL A 214 -23.99 12.75 8.42
C VAL A 214 -23.22 12.00 9.47
N ALA A 215 -22.93 12.60 10.62
CA ALA A 215 -22.14 11.96 11.67
C ALA A 215 -22.55 12.44 13.06
N GLY A 216 -22.31 11.61 14.07
CA GLY A 216 -22.50 11.96 15.48
C GLY A 216 -21.50 11.29 16.42
N ASP A 217 -21.57 11.66 17.69
CA ASP A 217 -20.73 11.15 18.77
C ASP A 217 -21.36 9.94 19.51
N ALA A 218 -22.62 9.61 19.23
CA ALA A 218 -23.29 8.45 19.81
C ALA A 218 -23.02 7.14 19.02
N PRO A 219 -23.27 5.96 19.61
CA PRO A 219 -23.16 4.65 18.93
C PRO A 219 -24.21 4.39 17.84
N SER A 220 -25.14 5.31 17.64
CA SER A 220 -26.17 5.32 16.60
C SER A 220 -26.47 6.77 16.25
N PHE A 221 -26.71 7.08 14.98
CA PHE A 221 -27.02 8.46 14.57
C PHE A 221 -28.43 8.88 14.98
N GLU A 222 -29.45 8.08 14.65
CA GLU A 222 -30.78 8.21 15.25
C GLU A 222 -30.81 7.71 16.69
N ARG A 223 -31.85 8.13 17.40
CA ARG A 223 -32.18 7.58 18.71
C ARG A 223 -32.27 6.06 18.64
N ALA A 224 -31.55 5.40 19.54
CA ALA A 224 -31.60 3.96 19.70
C ALA A 224 -32.46 3.58 20.93
N PRO A 225 -33.18 2.45 20.91
CA PRO A 225 -33.22 1.44 19.86
C PRO A 225 -33.88 1.94 18.58
N ILE A 226 -33.25 1.68 17.42
CA ILE A 226 -33.67 2.24 16.12
C ILE A 226 -35.05 1.75 15.63
N ARG A 227 -35.65 0.80 16.36
CA ARG A 227 -37.00 0.27 16.19
C ARG A 227 -37.64 0.08 17.55
N GLY A 228 -38.95 0.26 17.64
CA GLY A 228 -39.71 0.05 18.87
C GLY A 228 -40.91 1.00 18.96
N ALA A 229 -41.57 1.04 20.11
CA ALA A 229 -42.81 1.81 20.30
C ALA A 229 -42.64 3.33 20.13
N HIS A 230 -41.41 3.84 20.21
CA HIS A 230 -41.11 5.27 20.06
C HIS A 230 -40.68 5.65 18.63
N ALA A 231 -40.41 4.67 17.76
CA ALA A 231 -39.97 4.89 16.39
C ALA A 231 -41.16 4.69 15.43
N ASP A 232 -41.31 5.58 14.44
CA ASP A 232 -42.27 5.36 13.37
C ASP A 232 -41.76 4.18 12.50
N PRO A 233 -42.54 3.10 12.33
CA PRO A 233 -42.11 1.94 11.57
C PRO A 233 -41.82 2.24 10.09
N ASN A 234 -42.25 3.39 9.56
CA ASN A 234 -41.99 3.81 8.17
C ASN A 234 -40.72 4.65 8.01
N PHE A 235 -40.18 5.19 9.10
CA PHE A 235 -39.04 6.10 9.08
C PHE A 235 -37.94 5.58 10.00
N ASN A 236 -36.96 4.92 9.40
CA ASN A 236 -35.71 4.54 10.03
C ASN A 236 -34.57 5.25 9.29
N LEU A 237 -33.72 6.01 9.99
CA LEU A 237 -32.73 6.84 9.31
C LEU A 237 -31.61 6.00 8.70
N HIS A 238 -31.15 4.93 9.36
CA HIS A 238 -30.23 3.97 8.73
C HIS A 238 -30.80 3.46 7.40
N GLU A 239 -32.08 3.08 7.31
CA GLU A 239 -32.65 2.59 6.04
C GLU A 239 -32.77 3.69 4.97
N TRP A 240 -33.27 4.87 5.33
CA TRP A 240 -33.49 5.95 4.37
C TRP A 240 -32.19 6.62 3.91
N VAL A 241 -31.36 7.03 4.87
CA VAL A 241 -30.16 7.83 4.64
C VAL A 241 -29.03 6.95 4.12
N LEU A 242 -28.74 5.84 4.80
CA LEU A 242 -27.64 4.95 4.43
C LEU A 242 -27.98 4.09 3.22
N ALA A 243 -28.99 3.23 3.33
CA ALA A 243 -29.32 2.28 2.27
C ALA A 243 -30.11 2.93 1.11
N GLY A 244 -31.01 3.87 1.42
CA GLY A 244 -31.87 4.52 0.45
C GLY A 244 -31.16 5.55 -0.42
N TRP A 245 -30.28 6.36 0.15
CA TRP A 245 -29.60 7.45 -0.58
C TRP A 245 -28.10 7.22 -0.79
N GLY A 246 -27.53 6.21 -0.13
CA GLY A 246 -26.09 5.98 -0.13
C GLY A 246 -25.34 7.07 0.63
N THR A 247 -25.96 7.71 1.63
CA THR A 247 -25.33 8.72 2.47
C THR A 247 -24.61 8.05 3.63
N PRO A 248 -23.28 8.16 3.75
CA PRO A 248 -22.55 7.58 4.88
C PRO A 248 -23.02 8.16 6.21
N ILE A 249 -23.09 7.29 7.21
CA ILE A 249 -23.43 7.64 8.60
C ILE A 249 -22.19 7.44 9.46
N GLY A 250 -21.71 8.51 10.07
CA GLY A 250 -20.58 8.51 10.99
C GLY A 250 -21.03 8.32 12.42
N GLU A 251 -20.41 7.40 13.14
CA GLU A 251 -20.76 7.09 14.53
C GLU A 251 -19.54 7.17 15.43
N MET A 252 -19.78 7.54 16.69
CA MET A 252 -18.77 7.62 17.75
C MET A 252 -17.58 8.53 17.41
N PHE A 253 -17.81 9.66 16.74
CA PHE A 253 -16.80 10.71 16.57
C PHE A 253 -16.54 11.44 17.90
N ASP A 254 -15.28 11.71 18.23
CA ASP A 254 -14.92 12.55 19.38
C ASP A 254 -15.00 14.04 18.99
N LEU A 255 -16.15 14.64 19.29
CA LEU A 255 -16.46 16.03 18.94
C LEU A 255 -16.14 17.02 20.06
N GLU A 256 -15.58 16.59 21.19
CA GLU A 256 -15.42 17.45 22.39
C GLU A 256 -14.49 18.63 22.12
N LYS A 257 -13.28 18.36 21.60
CA LYS A 257 -12.29 19.40 21.27
C LYS A 257 -12.77 20.32 20.16
N LEU A 258 -13.53 19.78 19.20
CA LEU A 258 -14.12 20.57 18.13
C LEU A 258 -15.17 21.53 18.70
N SER A 259 -16.06 21.05 19.57
CA SER A 259 -17.03 21.85 20.32
C SER A 259 -16.37 23.00 21.08
N GLU A 260 -15.32 22.70 21.86
CA GLU A 260 -14.57 23.73 22.60
C GLU A 260 -14.01 24.82 21.66
N HIS A 261 -13.44 24.41 20.52
CA HIS A 261 -12.91 25.34 19.54
C HIS A 261 -14.00 26.16 18.86
N CYS A 262 -15.12 25.54 18.46
CA CYS A 262 -16.25 26.22 17.85
C CYS A 262 -16.85 27.25 18.81
N LYS A 263 -17.01 26.89 20.09
CA LYS A 263 -17.47 27.80 21.14
C LYS A 263 -16.52 28.97 21.37
N ALA A 264 -15.22 28.71 21.41
CA ALA A 264 -14.22 29.76 21.62
C ALA A 264 -14.12 30.75 20.44
N THR A 265 -14.42 30.30 19.22
CA THR A 265 -14.26 31.10 18.00
C THR A 265 -15.57 31.62 17.41
N GLY A 266 -16.71 31.07 17.82
CA GLY A 266 -18.00 31.30 17.20
C GLY A 266 -18.12 30.71 15.79
N ARG A 267 -17.18 29.84 15.36
CA ARG A 267 -17.15 29.26 14.02
C ARG A 267 -17.40 27.76 14.07
N TYR A 268 -18.50 27.34 13.46
CA TYR A 268 -18.97 25.95 13.47
C TYR A 268 -18.74 25.21 12.15
N SER A 269 -18.18 25.86 11.12
CA SER A 269 -17.72 25.21 9.89
C SER A 269 -16.20 25.04 9.86
N PHE A 270 -15.75 23.97 9.20
CA PHE A 270 -14.34 23.60 9.13
C PHE A 270 -14.06 22.76 7.88
N PHE A 271 -12.79 22.69 7.50
CA PHE A 271 -12.35 21.76 6.47
C PHE A 271 -12.19 20.37 7.09
N LEU A 272 -12.86 19.38 6.50
CA LEU A 272 -12.76 17.97 6.87
C LEU A 272 -11.95 17.23 5.80
N SER A 273 -11.01 16.41 6.23
CA SER A 273 -10.30 15.45 5.39
C SER A 273 -10.21 14.14 6.15
N ASN A 274 -10.93 13.13 5.67
CA ASN A 274 -10.95 11.80 6.26
C ASN A 274 -10.63 10.73 5.20
N SER A 275 -9.50 10.07 5.36
CA SER A 275 -9.13 8.85 4.61
C SER A 275 -9.35 7.65 5.52
N LEU A 276 -10.20 6.70 5.12
CA LEU A 276 -10.45 5.49 5.90
C LEU A 276 -9.16 4.67 6.06
N PHE A 277 -8.88 4.23 7.28
CA PHE A 277 -7.70 3.41 7.64
C PHE A 277 -7.72 2.00 7.02
N LEU A 278 -8.84 1.60 6.41
CA LEU A 278 -9.09 0.26 5.87
C LEU A 278 -9.28 0.31 4.35
N SER A 279 -8.20 0.61 3.61
CA SER A 279 -8.15 0.31 2.18
C SER A 279 -7.86 -1.17 1.99
N PHE A 280 -8.90 -1.97 1.78
CA PHE A 280 -8.76 -3.36 1.34
C PHE A 280 -8.76 -3.39 -0.18
N SER A 281 -7.64 -3.76 -0.82
CA SER A 281 -7.65 -4.07 -2.26
C SER A 281 -8.54 -5.29 -2.48
N THR A 282 -9.60 -5.17 -3.28
CA THR A 282 -10.44 -6.31 -3.65
C THR A 282 -9.67 -7.23 -4.61
N GLN A 283 -8.86 -8.16 -4.08
CA GLN A 283 -8.59 -9.40 -4.79
C GLN A 283 -9.80 -10.32 -4.62
N THR A 284 -10.89 -10.03 -5.35
CA THR A 284 -12.00 -10.98 -5.48
C THR A 284 -11.75 -11.87 -6.69
N ASN A 285 -11.34 -13.11 -6.41
CA ASN A 285 -11.50 -14.22 -7.33
C ASN A 285 -13.00 -14.41 -7.64
N SER A 286 -13.45 -14.03 -8.84
CA SER A 286 -14.63 -14.66 -9.44
C SER A 286 -14.63 -14.52 -10.97
N SER A 287 -14.62 -15.68 -11.61
CA SER A 287 -14.96 -15.89 -13.01
C SER A 287 -16.42 -15.52 -13.28
N THR A 288 -16.70 -14.62 -14.22
CA THR A 288 -17.73 -14.77 -15.28
C THR A 288 -17.77 -13.54 -16.20
N THR A 289 -18.38 -13.75 -17.37
CA THR A 289 -18.12 -13.20 -18.69
C THR A 289 -18.85 -11.90 -19.08
N GLN A 290 -18.18 -11.17 -20.00
CA GLN A 290 -18.68 -10.44 -21.19
C GLN A 290 -19.16 -8.97 -21.10
N THR A 291 -18.32 -8.12 -21.75
CA THR A 291 -18.60 -7.14 -22.83
C THR A 291 -19.65 -6.04 -22.61
N ASP A 292 -19.20 -4.78 -22.49
CA ASP A 292 -19.22 -3.78 -23.59
C ASP A 292 -18.82 -2.38 -23.07
N ILE A 293 -17.84 -1.75 -23.75
CA ILE A 293 -17.30 -0.40 -23.48
C ILE A 293 -17.86 0.58 -24.53
N PRO A 294 -18.12 1.86 -24.19
CA PRO A 294 -17.70 2.92 -25.10
C PRO A 294 -16.96 4.11 -24.43
N SER A 295 -15.68 4.24 -24.83
CA SER A 295 -14.77 5.39 -25.04
C SER A 295 -14.54 6.48 -23.96
N PRO A 296 -13.28 6.73 -23.55
CA PRO A 296 -12.89 7.89 -22.75
C PRO A 296 -12.67 9.16 -23.60
N ARG A 297 -12.98 10.33 -23.03
CA ARG A 297 -12.64 11.68 -23.56
C ARG A 297 -11.37 12.23 -22.90
N PRO A 298 -10.68 13.19 -23.55
CA PRO A 298 -9.22 13.23 -23.60
C PRO A 298 -8.62 14.32 -22.71
N ASP A 299 -8.03 13.93 -21.59
CA ASP A 299 -7.00 14.71 -20.87
C ASP A 299 -6.17 13.87 -19.86
N TRP A 300 -6.37 12.54 -19.81
CA TRP A 300 -5.55 11.60 -19.03
C TRP A 300 -4.43 10.90 -19.83
N GLU A 301 -4.20 11.32 -21.08
CA GLU A 301 -3.33 10.60 -22.03
C GLU A 301 -1.89 10.41 -21.53
N HIS A 302 -1.39 11.26 -20.61
CA HIS A 302 -0.06 11.07 -20.03
C HIS A 302 0.01 10.08 -18.85
N LEU A 303 -1.09 9.78 -18.16
CA LEU A 303 -1.13 8.81 -17.04
C LEU A 303 -1.70 7.44 -17.44
N ILE A 304 -2.41 7.35 -18.57
CA ILE A 304 -2.89 6.09 -19.16
C ILE A 304 -1.86 5.49 -20.14
N SER A 305 -0.80 6.23 -20.48
CA SER A 305 0.28 5.76 -21.38
C SER A 305 1.22 4.73 -20.77
N THR A 306 1.12 4.40 -19.48
CA THR A 306 1.89 3.30 -18.90
C THR A 306 1.17 2.00 -19.18
N MET A 307 1.54 1.35 -20.30
CA MET A 307 1.06 0.01 -20.61
C MET A 307 1.42 -0.90 -19.41
N PRO A 308 0.46 -1.62 -18.81
CA PRO A 308 0.81 -2.66 -17.85
C PRO A 308 1.78 -3.63 -18.51
N ILE A 309 2.79 -4.11 -17.77
CA ILE A 309 3.74 -5.11 -18.27
C ILE A 309 2.95 -6.24 -18.94
N GLU A 310 3.14 -6.41 -20.25
CA GLU A 310 2.30 -7.29 -21.07
C GLU A 310 2.34 -8.72 -20.52
N ILE A 311 1.17 -9.36 -20.44
CA ILE A 311 1.09 -10.79 -20.20
C ILE A 311 1.78 -11.49 -21.38
N PRO A 312 2.74 -12.40 -21.14
CA PRO A 312 3.39 -13.13 -22.21
C PRO A 312 2.37 -13.86 -23.08
N GLN A 313 2.51 -13.74 -24.40
CA GLN A 313 1.65 -14.45 -25.35
C GLN A 313 1.93 -15.96 -25.40
N ALA A 314 3.11 -16.37 -24.92
CA ALA A 314 3.51 -17.76 -24.86
C ALA A 314 2.73 -18.52 -23.78
N ASN A 315 2.15 -19.66 -24.14
CA ASN A 315 1.46 -20.55 -23.21
C ASN A 315 2.32 -21.74 -22.77
N SER A 316 3.38 -22.08 -23.52
CA SER A 316 4.26 -23.20 -23.19
C SER A 316 5.38 -22.75 -22.25
N LEU A 317 5.78 -23.64 -21.33
CA LEU A 317 6.87 -23.35 -20.41
C LEU A 317 8.19 -23.11 -21.16
N GLN A 318 8.48 -23.90 -22.20
CA GLN A 318 9.72 -23.72 -22.96
C GLN A 318 9.78 -22.34 -23.62
N ASP A 319 8.66 -21.85 -24.16
CA ASP A 319 8.61 -20.54 -24.80
C ASP A 319 8.70 -19.40 -23.79
N LEU A 320 8.13 -19.56 -22.60
CA LEU A 320 8.27 -18.58 -21.50
C LEU A 320 9.71 -18.42 -21.04
N PHE A 321 10.49 -19.50 -21.04
CA PHE A 321 11.93 -19.49 -20.74
C PHE A 321 12.82 -19.06 -21.92
N SER A 322 12.28 -19.02 -23.15
CA SER A 322 13.03 -18.63 -24.34
C SER A 322 13.54 -17.19 -24.25
N LEU A 323 14.80 -17.01 -24.64
CA LEU A 323 15.47 -15.71 -24.73
C LEU A 323 15.84 -15.37 -26.18
N LYS A 324 15.32 -16.12 -27.17
CA LYS A 324 15.59 -15.87 -28.58
C LYS A 324 15.31 -14.42 -28.97
N GLY A 325 16.32 -13.77 -29.54
CA GLY A 325 16.23 -12.38 -29.96
C GLY A 325 16.24 -11.36 -28.82
N LYS A 326 16.47 -11.78 -27.56
CA LYS A 326 16.70 -10.90 -26.42
C LYS A 326 18.19 -10.63 -26.23
N ALA A 327 18.54 -9.43 -25.77
CA ALA A 327 19.90 -9.04 -25.42
C ALA A 327 20.05 -8.87 -23.90
N ILE A 328 21.02 -9.57 -23.30
CA ILE A 328 21.23 -9.63 -21.86
C ILE A 328 22.63 -9.13 -21.51
N VAL A 329 22.74 -8.15 -20.63
CA VAL A 329 24.02 -7.70 -20.06
C VAL A 329 24.30 -8.48 -18.78
N ILE A 330 25.50 -9.03 -18.64
CA ILE A 330 25.94 -9.73 -17.43
C ILE A 330 27.27 -9.15 -16.96
N THR A 331 27.26 -8.54 -15.78
CA THR A 331 28.48 -7.99 -15.19
C THR A 331 29.29 -9.05 -14.44
N GLY A 332 30.62 -8.95 -14.48
CA GLY A 332 31.52 -9.85 -13.74
C GLY A 332 31.66 -11.27 -14.30
N ALA A 333 31.34 -11.51 -15.58
CA ALA A 333 31.41 -12.82 -16.24
C ALA A 333 32.79 -13.13 -16.88
N SER A 334 33.88 -12.82 -16.17
CA SER A 334 35.25 -12.88 -16.72
C SER A 334 36.10 -14.08 -16.29
N GLY A 335 35.66 -14.84 -15.28
CA GLY A 335 36.33 -16.05 -14.82
C GLY A 335 35.84 -17.32 -15.54
N PRO A 336 36.64 -18.40 -15.57
CA PRO A 336 36.26 -19.67 -16.21
C PRO A 336 35.24 -20.50 -15.40
N ARG A 337 34.96 -20.11 -14.14
CA ARG A 337 34.10 -20.83 -13.19
C ARG A 337 33.30 -19.89 -12.28
N GLY A 338 32.76 -18.79 -12.83
CA GLY A 338 32.02 -17.80 -12.05
C GLY A 338 30.50 -17.90 -12.21
N ILE A 339 29.76 -17.35 -11.24
CA ILE A 339 28.29 -17.19 -11.30
C ILE A 339 27.87 -16.43 -12.57
N GLY A 340 28.58 -15.35 -12.90
CA GLY A 340 28.30 -14.56 -14.11
C GLY A 340 28.49 -15.35 -15.42
N LEU A 341 29.46 -16.27 -15.48
CA LEU A 341 29.64 -17.11 -16.66
C LEU A 341 28.50 -18.13 -16.79
N GLU A 342 28.08 -18.78 -15.71
CA GLU A 342 26.97 -19.73 -15.76
C GLU A 342 25.62 -19.05 -16.02
N ALA A 343 25.41 -17.82 -15.51
CA ALA A 343 24.26 -16.99 -15.90
C ALA A 343 24.28 -16.70 -17.41
N ALA A 344 25.43 -16.33 -17.97
CA ALA A 344 25.59 -16.10 -19.40
C ALA A 344 25.35 -17.36 -20.24
N ARG A 345 25.88 -18.52 -19.82
CA ARG A 345 25.63 -19.82 -20.47
C ARG A 345 24.16 -20.19 -20.44
N GLY A 346 23.50 -20.07 -19.29
CA GLY A 346 22.06 -20.32 -19.19
C GLY A 346 21.24 -19.40 -20.10
N CYS A 347 21.61 -18.12 -20.20
CA CYS A 347 20.94 -17.18 -21.11
C CYS A 347 21.16 -17.55 -22.59
N ALA A 348 22.40 -17.89 -22.96
CA ALA A 348 22.77 -18.30 -24.31
C ALA A 348 22.11 -19.63 -24.73
N GLU A 349 22.02 -20.59 -23.81
CA GLU A 349 21.34 -21.88 -24.00
C GLU A 349 19.85 -21.69 -24.34
N MET A 350 19.21 -20.65 -23.80
CA MET A 350 17.84 -20.27 -24.16
C MET A 350 17.75 -19.36 -25.40
N GLY A 351 18.85 -19.15 -26.12
CA GLY A 351 18.93 -18.36 -27.35
C GLY A 351 19.13 -16.86 -27.15
N GLY A 352 19.49 -16.41 -25.95
CA GLY A 352 19.76 -15.01 -25.64
C GLY A 352 21.14 -14.56 -26.12
N ASN A 353 21.20 -13.36 -26.70
CA ASN A 353 22.46 -12.69 -27.02
C ASN A 353 23.04 -12.08 -25.73
N VAL A 354 24.35 -12.22 -25.50
CA VAL A 354 24.96 -11.85 -24.21
C VAL A 354 26.10 -10.84 -24.32
N ALA A 355 26.02 -9.77 -23.53
CA ALA A 355 27.09 -8.79 -23.35
C ALA A 355 27.76 -9.02 -21.99
N LEU A 356 29.02 -9.47 -22.01
CA LEU A 356 29.76 -9.81 -20.80
C LEU A 356 30.68 -8.66 -20.39
N THR A 357 30.74 -8.33 -19.10
CA THR A 357 31.73 -7.35 -18.63
C THR A 357 32.91 -7.98 -17.90
N TYR A 358 34.06 -7.33 -18.01
CA TYR A 358 35.25 -7.62 -17.23
C TYR A 358 35.88 -6.34 -16.68
N PHE A 359 36.56 -6.46 -15.55
CA PHE A 359 37.34 -5.38 -14.98
C PHE A 359 38.80 -5.45 -15.45
N SER A 360 39.53 -6.48 -15.04
CA SER A 360 40.95 -6.67 -15.36
C SER A 360 41.25 -7.87 -16.27
N ARG A 361 40.39 -8.91 -16.27
CA ARG A 361 40.63 -10.18 -16.97
C ARG A 361 40.06 -10.19 -18.39
N ARG A 362 40.68 -9.44 -19.30
CA ARG A 362 40.24 -9.36 -20.71
C ARG A 362 40.23 -10.71 -21.41
N GLU A 363 41.35 -11.43 -21.36
CA GLU A 363 41.53 -12.71 -22.08
C GLU A 363 40.50 -13.76 -21.66
N GLY A 364 40.19 -13.84 -20.36
CA GLY A 364 39.15 -14.74 -19.84
C GLY A 364 37.76 -14.41 -20.36
N ALA A 365 37.41 -13.12 -20.44
CA ALA A 365 36.12 -12.70 -21.00
C ALA A 365 36.03 -12.95 -22.51
N GLU A 366 37.11 -12.70 -23.28
CA GLU A 366 37.15 -12.99 -24.72
C GLU A 366 37.07 -14.49 -25.00
N ALA A 367 37.73 -15.33 -24.20
CA ALA A 367 37.61 -16.79 -24.28
C ALA A 367 36.18 -17.27 -23.98
N ASN A 368 35.54 -16.72 -22.94
CA ASN A 368 34.15 -17.02 -22.59
C ASN A 368 33.18 -16.64 -23.72
N VAL A 369 33.36 -15.46 -24.34
CA VAL A 369 32.57 -15.02 -25.49
C VAL A 369 32.70 -16.00 -26.65
N LYS A 370 33.93 -16.40 -27.00
CA LYS A 370 34.17 -17.34 -28.09
C LYS A 370 33.50 -18.69 -27.82
N ALA A 371 33.66 -19.23 -26.61
CA ALA A 371 33.02 -20.49 -26.23
C ALA A 371 31.49 -20.43 -26.32
N ILE A 372 30.86 -19.35 -25.86
CA ILE A 372 29.42 -19.15 -25.94
C ILE A 372 28.94 -19.06 -27.40
N GLN A 373 29.67 -18.35 -28.26
CA GLN A 373 29.35 -18.26 -29.69
C GLN A 373 29.43 -19.63 -30.37
N GLU A 374 30.50 -20.39 -30.10
CA GLU A 374 30.73 -21.71 -30.69
C GLU A 374 29.72 -22.76 -30.20
N GLU A 375 29.35 -22.73 -28.92
CA GLU A 375 28.47 -23.73 -28.31
C GLU A 375 26.98 -23.47 -28.60
N TYR A 376 26.53 -22.22 -28.50
CA TYR A 376 25.09 -21.90 -28.57
C TYR A 376 24.67 -21.15 -29.84
N GLY A 377 25.63 -20.67 -30.65
CA GLY A 377 25.33 -19.96 -31.90
C GLY A 377 24.64 -18.61 -31.73
N VAL A 378 24.79 -17.96 -30.56
CA VAL A 378 24.23 -16.63 -30.25
C VAL A 378 25.28 -15.53 -30.41
N GLN A 379 24.84 -14.27 -30.53
CA GLN A 379 25.74 -13.13 -30.48
C GLN A 379 26.27 -12.95 -29.05
N ALA A 380 27.58 -12.85 -28.90
CA ALA A 380 28.20 -12.48 -27.63
C ALA A 380 29.36 -11.49 -27.82
N LYS A 381 29.57 -10.58 -26.87
CA LYS A 381 30.67 -9.61 -26.89
C LYS A 381 31.14 -9.26 -25.48
N ALA A 382 32.43 -8.99 -25.32
CA ALA A 382 33.04 -8.59 -24.04
C ALA A 382 33.26 -7.08 -23.98
N TYR A 383 33.03 -6.49 -22.81
CA TYR A 383 33.19 -5.06 -22.54
C TYR A 383 34.03 -4.85 -21.28
N LYS A 384 34.99 -3.93 -21.35
CA LYS A 384 35.69 -3.48 -20.14
C LYS A 384 34.78 -2.51 -19.39
N CYS A 385 34.53 -2.77 -18.11
CA CYS A 385 33.77 -1.87 -17.25
C CYS A 385 34.16 -2.08 -15.79
N ASP A 386 34.61 -1.02 -15.14
CA ASP A 386 34.60 -0.90 -13.69
C ASP A 386 33.21 -0.42 -13.23
N THR A 387 32.40 -1.33 -12.70
CA THR A 387 31.03 -1.00 -12.27
C THR A 387 31.01 -0.05 -11.08
N SER A 388 32.14 0.17 -10.39
CA SER A 388 32.26 1.13 -9.30
C SER A 388 32.35 2.59 -9.78
N LYS A 389 32.37 2.83 -11.10
CA LYS A 389 32.43 4.17 -11.70
C LYS A 389 31.22 4.43 -12.59
N TRP A 390 30.50 5.49 -12.29
CA TRP A 390 29.29 5.89 -13.01
C TRP A 390 29.51 6.05 -14.52
N ASP A 391 30.54 6.78 -14.94
CA ASP A 391 30.78 7.07 -16.36
C ASP A 391 31.06 5.80 -17.17
N GLU A 392 31.83 4.84 -16.62
CA GLU A 392 32.11 3.57 -17.29
C GLU A 392 30.84 2.69 -17.43
N VAL A 393 29.93 2.74 -16.46
CA VAL A 393 28.65 2.01 -16.51
C VAL A 393 27.69 2.65 -17.53
N GLN A 394 27.66 3.98 -17.60
CA GLN A 394 26.89 4.69 -18.61
C GLN A 394 27.38 4.35 -20.03
N ASP A 395 28.71 4.37 -20.23
CA ASP A 395 29.32 4.00 -21.51
C ASP A 395 29.06 2.53 -21.88
N LEU A 396 29.10 1.62 -20.90
CA LEU A 396 28.74 0.22 -21.11
C LEU A 396 27.33 0.08 -21.71
N VAL A 397 26.33 0.71 -21.10
CA VAL A 397 24.94 0.62 -21.57
C VAL A 397 24.80 1.18 -22.98
N ASN A 398 25.40 2.35 -23.25
CA ASN A 398 25.38 2.97 -24.58
C ASN A 398 26.02 2.08 -25.65
N ASN A 399 27.19 1.52 -25.35
CA ASN A 399 27.91 0.65 -26.29
C ASN A 399 27.15 -0.66 -26.56
N VAL A 400 26.56 -1.27 -25.53
CA VAL A 400 25.75 -2.48 -25.73
C VAL A 400 24.52 -2.17 -26.59
N ILE A 401 23.83 -1.05 -26.36
CA ILE A 401 22.69 -0.65 -27.21
C ILE A 401 23.15 -0.41 -28.64
N ALA A 402 24.32 0.18 -28.87
CA ALA A 402 24.85 0.38 -30.22
C ALA A 402 25.17 -0.95 -30.93
N ASP A 403 25.73 -1.93 -30.21
CA ASP A 403 26.17 -3.22 -30.77
C ASP A 403 25.05 -4.27 -30.90
N PHE A 404 24.07 -4.25 -29.99
CA PHE A 404 22.98 -5.25 -29.89
C PHE A 404 21.61 -4.66 -30.24
N GLY A 405 21.52 -3.34 -30.42
CA GLY A 405 20.29 -2.58 -30.70
C GLY A 405 19.42 -2.29 -29.47
N LYS A 406 19.57 -3.06 -28.40
CA LYS A 406 18.74 -2.98 -27.19
C LYS A 406 19.36 -3.75 -26.02
N ILE A 407 18.82 -3.54 -24.84
CA ILE A 407 18.99 -4.40 -23.66
C ILE A 407 17.60 -4.81 -23.20
N ASP A 408 17.32 -6.11 -23.17
CA ASP A 408 16.06 -6.65 -22.65
C ASP A 408 16.19 -7.00 -21.15
N SER A 409 17.36 -7.47 -20.74
CA SER A 409 17.63 -7.83 -19.35
C SER A 409 19.04 -7.46 -18.91
N PHE A 410 19.23 -7.14 -17.64
CA PHE A 410 20.53 -6.78 -17.07
C PHE A 410 20.75 -7.52 -15.76
N ILE A 411 21.88 -8.20 -15.64
CA ILE A 411 22.31 -8.94 -14.46
C ILE A 411 23.49 -8.20 -13.81
N ALA A 412 23.22 -7.53 -12.68
CA ALA A 412 24.20 -6.86 -11.83
C ALA A 412 24.83 -7.88 -10.86
N ASN A 413 25.94 -8.49 -11.29
CA ASN A 413 26.63 -9.59 -10.61
C ASN A 413 28.07 -9.25 -10.17
N ALA A 414 28.66 -8.15 -10.65
CA ALA A 414 29.98 -7.73 -10.17
C ALA A 414 29.94 -7.43 -8.66
N GLY A 415 30.96 -7.90 -7.92
CA GLY A 415 31.12 -7.65 -6.50
C GLY A 415 32.53 -7.99 -6.01
N ARG A 416 32.84 -7.60 -4.78
CA ARG A 416 34.11 -7.82 -4.08
C ARG A 416 33.83 -8.39 -2.69
N THR A 417 34.75 -9.23 -2.21
CA THR A 417 34.74 -9.74 -0.84
C THR A 417 35.28 -8.69 0.13
N ALA A 418 34.93 -8.83 1.41
CA ALA A 418 35.59 -8.12 2.51
C ALA A 418 36.44 -9.10 3.31
N ASP A 419 37.60 -8.64 3.79
CA ASP A 419 38.60 -9.48 4.44
C ASP A 419 38.71 -9.25 5.97
N ALA A 420 37.91 -8.33 6.53
CA ALA A 420 37.91 -7.98 7.96
C ALA A 420 36.57 -7.43 8.46
N GLY A 421 36.36 -7.53 9.78
CA GLY A 421 35.25 -6.88 10.50
C GLY A 421 35.47 -5.37 10.67
N VAL A 422 34.45 -4.66 11.17
CA VAL A 422 34.45 -3.17 11.25
C VAL A 422 35.56 -2.60 12.15
N LEU A 423 35.98 -3.32 13.19
CA LEU A 423 36.99 -2.82 14.13
C LEU A 423 38.42 -2.95 13.56
N ASP A 424 38.67 -3.99 12.77
CA ASP A 424 40.00 -4.29 12.22
C ASP A 424 40.18 -3.71 10.81
N GLY A 425 39.08 -3.57 10.05
CA GLY A 425 39.07 -2.94 8.75
C GLY A 425 39.13 -1.41 8.83
N SER A 426 39.71 -0.78 7.82
CA SER A 426 39.73 0.67 7.72
C SER A 426 38.41 1.24 7.20
N VAL A 427 38.20 2.55 7.37
CA VAL A 427 37.09 3.27 6.72
C VAL A 427 37.18 3.19 5.20
N GLU A 428 38.40 3.15 4.65
CA GLU A 428 38.62 2.98 3.21
C GLU A 428 38.17 1.60 2.74
N ASP A 429 38.44 0.53 3.50
CA ASP A 429 37.95 -0.82 3.20
C ASP A 429 36.42 -0.88 3.18
N TRP A 430 35.77 -0.23 4.16
CA TRP A 430 34.31 -0.08 4.17
C TRP A 430 33.81 0.63 2.91
N GLN A 431 34.37 1.79 2.59
CA GLN A 431 33.98 2.58 1.42
C GLN A 431 34.19 1.81 0.13
N ASN A 432 35.29 1.07 -0.01
CA ASN A 432 35.60 0.26 -1.17
C ASN A 432 34.56 -0.85 -1.37
N VAL A 433 34.14 -1.53 -0.31
CA VAL A 433 33.10 -2.57 -0.39
C VAL A 433 31.74 -1.96 -0.72
N ILE A 434 31.32 -0.89 -0.04
CA ILE A 434 30.04 -0.22 -0.35
C ILE A 434 30.02 0.30 -1.78
N GLN A 435 31.14 0.88 -2.24
CA GLN A 435 31.26 1.39 -3.61
C GLN A 435 31.18 0.26 -4.64
N ALA A 436 31.86 -0.86 -4.40
CA ALA A 436 31.93 -1.98 -5.32
C ALA A 436 30.66 -2.85 -5.33
N ASP A 437 29.93 -2.97 -4.22
CA ASP A 437 28.83 -3.93 -4.08
C ASP A 437 27.45 -3.31 -3.97
N LEU A 438 27.33 -2.05 -3.53
CA LEU A 438 26.05 -1.35 -3.41
C LEU A 438 25.92 -0.22 -4.45
N ASN A 439 26.87 0.72 -4.48
CA ASN A 439 26.81 1.86 -5.39
C ASN A 439 26.93 1.41 -6.86
N SER A 440 27.73 0.37 -7.12
CA SER A 440 27.86 -0.19 -8.47
C SER A 440 26.54 -0.74 -9.02
N VAL A 441 25.74 -1.39 -8.16
CA VAL A 441 24.41 -1.90 -8.50
C VAL A 441 23.46 -0.75 -8.77
N PHE A 442 23.50 0.30 -7.94
CA PHE A 442 22.78 1.54 -8.19
C PHE A 442 23.15 2.17 -9.54
N TYR A 443 24.45 2.24 -9.89
CA TYR A 443 24.88 2.77 -11.19
C TYR A 443 24.36 1.93 -12.35
N CYS A 444 24.43 0.60 -12.24
CA CYS A 444 23.89 -0.30 -13.26
C CYS A 444 22.38 -0.10 -13.44
N ALA A 445 21.64 -0.06 -12.33
CA ALA A 445 20.20 0.16 -12.32
C ALA A 445 19.85 1.52 -12.96
N LYS A 446 20.50 2.60 -12.51
CA LYS A 446 20.28 3.94 -13.04
C LYS A 446 20.58 4.01 -14.54
N ALA A 447 21.67 3.42 -15.01
CA ALA A 447 22.05 3.48 -16.41
C ALA A 447 21.05 2.71 -17.31
N VAL A 448 20.69 1.48 -16.97
CA VAL A 448 19.78 0.66 -17.80
C VAL A 448 18.30 1.05 -17.60
N GLY A 449 17.93 1.59 -16.44
CA GLY A 449 16.55 1.97 -16.13
C GLY A 449 15.99 3.02 -17.09
N HIS A 450 16.82 3.96 -17.55
CA HIS A 450 16.43 4.92 -18.60
C HIS A 450 16.04 4.19 -19.90
N HIS A 451 16.84 3.23 -20.34
CA HIS A 451 16.57 2.43 -21.53
C HIS A 451 15.32 1.54 -21.38
N PHE A 452 15.13 0.90 -20.24
CA PHE A 452 13.91 0.11 -19.97
C PHE A 452 12.66 0.97 -19.99
N LYS A 453 12.72 2.17 -19.41
CA LYS A 453 11.61 3.13 -19.41
C LYS A 453 11.25 3.57 -20.83
N GLU A 454 12.24 3.90 -21.66
CA GLU A 454 12.04 4.25 -23.08
C GLU A 454 11.38 3.11 -23.88
N ARG A 455 11.72 1.86 -23.55
CA ARG A 455 11.18 0.67 -24.23
C ARG A 455 9.86 0.15 -23.65
N GLY A 456 9.43 0.65 -22.49
CA GLY A 456 8.28 0.13 -21.74
C GLY A 456 8.42 -1.34 -21.31
N ARG A 457 9.64 -1.90 -21.33
CA ARG A 457 9.92 -3.29 -20.94
C ARG A 457 11.36 -3.45 -20.45
N GLY A 458 11.56 -4.33 -19.47
CA GLY A 458 12.88 -4.74 -19.02
C GLY A 458 12.85 -5.72 -17.85
N SER A 459 13.96 -6.42 -17.62
CA SER A 459 14.20 -7.21 -16.39
C SER A 459 15.57 -6.91 -15.80
N PHE A 460 15.59 -6.39 -14.57
CA PHE A 460 16.81 -6.13 -13.81
C PHE A 460 16.98 -7.17 -12.72
N VAL A 461 18.11 -7.86 -12.72
CA VAL A 461 18.41 -8.93 -11.75
C VAL A 461 19.68 -8.55 -10.99
N ILE A 462 19.55 -8.50 -9.67
CA ILE A 462 20.66 -8.19 -8.77
C ILE A 462 21.18 -9.50 -8.15
N THR A 463 22.48 -9.76 -8.29
CA THR A 463 23.13 -10.81 -7.49
C THR A 463 23.48 -10.24 -6.11
N ALA A 464 22.59 -10.48 -5.16
CA ALA A 464 22.79 -10.21 -3.76
C ALA A 464 23.61 -11.35 -3.11
N SER A 465 23.25 -11.78 -1.90
CA SER A 465 23.89 -12.88 -1.19
C SER A 465 23.07 -13.27 0.02
N MET A 466 23.21 -14.52 0.49
CA MET A 466 22.73 -14.92 1.81
C MET A 466 23.27 -14.00 2.93
N SER A 467 24.46 -13.43 2.74
CA SER A 467 25.09 -12.45 3.64
C SER A 467 24.27 -11.17 3.84
N GLY A 468 23.31 -10.88 2.95
CA GLY A 468 22.36 -9.78 3.16
C GLY A 468 21.19 -10.15 4.09
N HIS A 469 21.06 -11.42 4.46
CA HIS A 469 20.02 -11.95 5.36
C HIS A 469 20.57 -12.39 6.72
N ILE A 470 21.83 -12.84 6.75
CA ILE A 470 22.48 -13.40 7.95
C ILE A 470 23.87 -12.80 8.14
N VAL A 471 24.51 -13.16 9.24
CA VAL A 471 25.93 -12.88 9.48
C VAL A 471 26.72 -14.16 9.24
N ASN A 472 27.65 -14.14 8.29
CA ASN A 472 28.53 -15.28 8.03
C ASN A 472 29.41 -15.57 9.25
N TYR A 473 29.76 -16.84 9.42
CA TYR A 473 30.69 -17.30 10.45
C TYR A 473 31.68 -18.30 9.82
N PRO A 474 32.97 -18.30 10.22
CA PRO A 474 33.58 -17.47 11.28
C PRO A 474 34.16 -16.14 10.78
N GLN A 475 34.22 -15.92 9.46
CA GLN A 475 34.82 -14.71 8.91
C GLN A 475 33.93 -13.47 9.12
N GLU A 476 34.53 -12.43 9.69
CA GLU A 476 33.88 -11.13 9.91
C GLU A 476 33.92 -10.28 8.64
N GLN A 477 32.77 -9.80 8.18
CA GLN A 477 32.63 -9.10 6.89
C GLN A 477 31.42 -8.16 6.84
N THR A 478 31.18 -7.40 7.92
CA THR A 478 29.98 -6.56 8.09
C THR A 478 29.72 -5.59 6.92
N SER A 479 30.77 -5.03 6.30
CA SER A 479 30.64 -4.14 5.13
C SER A 479 29.99 -4.86 3.95
N TYR A 480 30.40 -6.10 3.67
CA TYR A 480 29.82 -6.94 2.63
C TYR A 480 28.39 -7.33 2.97
N ASN A 481 28.12 -7.77 4.20
CA ASN A 481 26.77 -8.12 4.66
C ASN A 481 25.80 -6.93 4.50
N THR A 482 26.25 -5.73 4.90
CA THR A 482 25.47 -4.50 4.80
C THR A 482 25.22 -4.09 3.34
N ALA A 483 26.25 -4.16 2.48
CA ALA A 483 26.10 -3.90 1.05
C ALA A 483 25.06 -4.84 0.42
N LYS A 484 25.14 -6.15 0.71
CA LYS A 484 24.22 -7.16 0.17
C LYS A 484 22.79 -7.02 0.72
N ALA A 485 22.62 -6.64 1.98
CA ALA A 485 21.30 -6.28 2.52
C ALA A 485 20.69 -5.07 1.78
N GLY A 486 21.51 -4.04 1.53
CA GLY A 486 21.13 -2.89 0.71
C GLY A 486 20.69 -3.28 -0.70
N CYS A 487 21.40 -4.20 -1.35
CA CYS A 487 21.04 -4.71 -2.67
C CYS A 487 19.70 -5.45 -2.71
N ILE A 488 19.40 -6.27 -1.69
CA ILE A 488 18.09 -6.96 -1.59
C ILE A 488 16.96 -5.93 -1.47
N HIS A 489 17.12 -4.92 -0.61
CA HIS A 489 16.09 -3.89 -0.46
C HIS A 489 15.99 -2.97 -1.69
N MET A 490 17.12 -2.69 -2.34
CA MET A 490 17.16 -1.94 -3.60
C MET A 490 16.33 -2.64 -4.69
N ALA A 491 16.38 -3.97 -4.78
CA ALA A 491 15.53 -4.72 -5.71
C ALA A 491 14.03 -4.46 -5.47
N ARG A 492 13.59 -4.47 -4.21
CA ARG A 492 12.19 -4.21 -3.83
C ARG A 492 11.76 -2.78 -4.12
N SER A 493 12.63 -1.83 -3.78
CA SER A 493 12.36 -0.41 -3.98
C SER A 493 12.25 -0.07 -5.47
N LEU A 494 13.21 -0.53 -6.29
CA LEU A 494 13.20 -0.33 -7.73
C LEU A 494 12.05 -1.08 -8.42
N ALA A 495 11.64 -2.25 -7.93
CA ALA A 495 10.47 -2.95 -8.45
C ALA A 495 9.19 -2.11 -8.36
N ASN A 496 9.02 -1.37 -7.26
CA ASN A 496 7.91 -0.44 -7.10
C ASN A 496 8.10 0.83 -7.96
N GLU A 497 9.32 1.37 -8.03
CA GLU A 497 9.64 2.55 -8.81
C GLU A 497 9.45 2.32 -10.32
N TRP A 498 9.77 1.13 -10.81
CA TRP A 498 9.78 0.76 -12.23
C TRP A 498 8.57 -0.07 -12.67
N ARG A 499 7.55 -0.20 -11.80
CA ARG A 499 6.36 -1.05 -12.00
C ARG A 499 5.65 -0.90 -13.35
N ASP A 500 5.78 0.27 -13.95
CA ASP A 500 5.12 0.64 -15.22
C ASP A 500 5.89 0.19 -16.46
N PHE A 501 7.13 -0.29 -16.32
CA PHE A 501 7.99 -0.59 -17.47
C PHE A 501 9.03 -1.70 -17.25
N ALA A 502 9.34 -2.12 -16.04
CA ALA A 502 10.33 -3.17 -15.82
C ALA A 502 10.10 -3.96 -14.53
N ARG A 503 10.65 -5.18 -14.50
CA ARG A 503 10.71 -6.02 -13.32
C ARG A 503 12.08 -5.92 -12.68
N VAL A 504 12.12 -5.99 -11.35
CA VAL A 504 13.37 -5.99 -10.60
C VAL A 504 13.33 -7.09 -9.54
N ASN A 505 14.30 -8.00 -9.55
CA ASN A 505 14.40 -9.08 -8.57
C ASN A 505 15.84 -9.28 -8.12
N SER A 506 16.05 -9.96 -7.00
CA SER A 506 17.37 -10.37 -6.53
C SER A 506 17.49 -11.89 -6.42
N ILE A 507 18.72 -12.37 -6.56
CA ILE A 507 19.11 -13.73 -6.20
C ILE A 507 20.12 -13.61 -5.06
N SER A 508 19.94 -14.41 -4.02
CA SER A 508 20.79 -14.47 -2.84
C SER A 508 21.49 -15.84 -2.75
N PRO A 509 22.64 -16.02 -3.43
CA PRO A 509 23.43 -17.25 -3.31
C PRO A 509 24.03 -17.43 -1.92
N GLY A 510 24.18 -18.68 -1.50
CA GLY A 510 25.06 -19.06 -0.39
C GLY A 510 26.50 -19.26 -0.82
N TYR A 511 27.19 -20.24 -0.22
CA TYR A 511 28.55 -20.60 -0.63
C TYR A 511 28.54 -21.32 -1.99
N VAL A 512 29.21 -20.73 -2.98
CA VAL A 512 29.31 -21.25 -4.36
C VAL A 512 30.78 -21.50 -4.70
N GLU A 513 31.08 -22.68 -5.23
CA GLU A 513 32.44 -23.07 -5.63
C GLU A 513 32.81 -22.39 -6.96
N THR A 514 33.38 -21.19 -6.87
CA THR A 514 33.73 -20.36 -8.04
C THR A 514 35.18 -20.48 -8.49
N GLY A 515 35.93 -21.48 -7.97
CA GLY A 515 37.36 -21.62 -8.19
C GLY A 515 38.19 -20.63 -7.35
N LEU A 516 37.59 -20.04 -6.31
CA LEU A 516 38.27 -19.25 -5.28
C LEU A 516 38.57 -20.08 -4.01
N GLY A 517 38.12 -21.34 -3.96
CA GLY A 517 38.30 -22.22 -2.81
C GLY A 517 39.77 -22.43 -2.40
N ASP A 518 40.72 -22.37 -3.35
CA ASP A 518 42.15 -22.55 -3.08
C ASP A 518 42.74 -21.47 -2.15
N PHE A 519 42.08 -20.32 -2.02
CA PHE A 519 42.51 -19.22 -1.15
C PHE A 519 41.87 -19.27 0.25
N VAL A 520 40.90 -20.17 0.46
CA VAL A 520 40.21 -20.34 1.74
C VAL A 520 40.81 -21.53 2.49
N PRO A 521 41.24 -21.39 3.75
CA PRO A 521 41.72 -22.51 4.55
C PRO A 521 40.74 -23.69 4.59
N GLN A 522 41.26 -24.92 4.50
CA GLN A 522 40.44 -26.12 4.34
C GLN A 522 39.52 -26.39 5.56
N ASP A 523 39.97 -26.04 6.75
CA ASP A 523 39.20 -26.10 8.00
C ASP A 523 37.99 -25.16 7.97
N ILE A 524 38.16 -23.95 7.43
CA ILE A 524 37.07 -22.99 7.21
C ILE A 524 36.06 -23.53 6.21
N GLN A 525 36.52 -24.14 5.11
CA GLN A 525 35.63 -24.77 4.14
C GLN A 525 34.84 -25.94 4.75
N GLN A 526 35.47 -26.78 5.57
CA GLN A 526 34.79 -27.86 6.28
C GLN A 526 33.76 -27.35 7.28
N LEU A 527 34.07 -26.25 7.98
CA LEU A 527 33.14 -25.59 8.89
C LEU A 527 31.89 -25.09 8.14
N TRP A 528 32.06 -24.39 7.02
CA TRP A 528 30.94 -23.97 6.19
C TRP A 528 30.09 -25.17 5.73
N GLN A 529 30.73 -26.23 5.24
CA GLN A 529 30.02 -27.46 4.82
C GLN A 529 29.24 -28.10 5.97
N GLY A 530 29.77 -28.10 7.20
CA GLY A 530 29.06 -28.58 8.38
C GLY A 530 27.84 -27.73 8.78
N MET A 531 27.85 -26.44 8.44
CA MET A 531 26.75 -25.52 8.73
C MET A 531 25.64 -25.59 7.68
N ILE A 532 25.99 -25.82 6.40
CA ILE A 532 25.03 -25.96 5.29
C ILE A 532 24.25 -27.27 5.45
N PRO A 533 22.91 -27.27 5.54
CA PRO A 533 22.12 -28.51 5.62
C PRO A 533 22.34 -29.49 4.47
N MET A 534 22.54 -28.99 3.24
CA MET A 534 22.91 -29.84 2.09
C MET A 534 24.37 -30.36 2.12
N GLY A 535 25.18 -29.95 3.11
CA GLY A 535 26.51 -30.52 3.38
C GLY A 535 27.59 -30.20 2.34
N ARG A 536 27.34 -29.25 1.44
CA ARG A 536 28.27 -28.87 0.36
C ARG A 536 28.05 -27.44 -0.11
N GLN A 537 29.06 -26.90 -0.78
CA GLN A 537 28.90 -25.68 -1.57
C GLN A 537 28.07 -25.97 -2.84
N ALA A 538 27.45 -24.93 -3.39
CA ALA A 538 26.77 -25.02 -4.68
C ALA A 538 27.79 -25.05 -5.83
N ASP A 539 27.51 -25.87 -6.84
CA ASP A 539 28.14 -25.74 -8.15
C ASP A 539 27.51 -24.50 -8.84
N PRO A 540 28.30 -23.57 -9.43
CA PRO A 540 27.77 -22.40 -10.13
C PRO A 540 26.64 -22.70 -11.12
N LYS A 541 26.64 -23.88 -11.75
CA LYS A 541 25.59 -24.31 -12.70
C LYS A 541 24.20 -24.43 -12.05
N GLU A 542 24.13 -24.65 -10.74
CA GLU A 542 22.88 -24.75 -10.00
C GLU A 542 22.14 -23.41 -9.91
N LEU A 543 22.83 -22.30 -10.20
CA LEU A 543 22.25 -20.96 -10.18
C LEU A 543 21.69 -20.52 -11.54
N LYS A 544 22.15 -21.12 -12.66
CA LYS A 544 21.84 -20.58 -14.00
C LYS A 544 20.34 -20.54 -14.28
N ALA A 545 19.58 -21.55 -13.82
CA ALA A 545 18.14 -21.61 -14.00
C ALA A 545 17.40 -20.46 -13.31
N ALA A 546 17.88 -20.01 -12.14
CA ALA A 546 17.30 -18.87 -11.42
C ALA A 546 17.52 -17.55 -12.17
N TYR A 547 18.70 -17.35 -12.76
CA TYR A 547 18.94 -16.18 -13.60
C TYR A 547 18.03 -16.18 -14.82
N VAL A 548 17.97 -17.30 -15.56
CA VAL A 548 17.09 -17.44 -16.73
C VAL A 548 15.63 -17.22 -16.34
N TYR A 549 15.17 -17.75 -15.19
CA TYR A 549 13.82 -17.52 -14.69
C TYR A 549 13.53 -16.02 -14.60
N PHE A 550 14.37 -15.22 -13.93
CA PHE A 550 14.12 -13.80 -13.76
C PHE A 550 14.31 -12.96 -15.05
N VAL A 551 15.25 -13.32 -15.93
CA VAL A 551 15.47 -12.56 -17.18
C VAL A 551 14.50 -12.93 -18.32
N SER A 552 13.76 -14.02 -18.19
CA SER A 552 12.78 -14.49 -19.18
C SER A 552 11.35 -14.09 -18.84
N ASP A 553 10.40 -14.48 -19.70
CA ASP A 553 8.97 -14.18 -19.52
C ASP A 553 8.28 -15.16 -18.56
N ALA A 554 8.98 -16.22 -18.15
CA ALA A 554 8.54 -17.19 -17.14
C ALA A 554 8.26 -16.58 -15.76
N SER A 555 8.71 -15.35 -15.52
CA SER A 555 8.52 -14.59 -14.28
C SER A 555 7.88 -13.23 -14.51
N SER A 556 7.08 -13.08 -15.58
CA SER A 556 6.40 -11.81 -15.95
C SER A 556 5.57 -11.18 -14.81
N TYR A 557 5.08 -11.99 -13.86
CA TYR A 557 4.34 -11.52 -12.67
C TYR A 557 5.16 -11.52 -11.37
N THR A 558 6.48 -11.73 -11.45
CA THR A 558 7.38 -11.74 -10.29
C THR A 558 8.30 -10.52 -10.35
N THR A 559 8.11 -9.60 -9.42
CA THR A 559 8.94 -8.40 -9.21
C THR A 559 9.04 -8.11 -7.71
N GLY A 560 10.13 -7.50 -7.28
CA GLY A 560 10.43 -7.23 -5.86
C GLY A 560 10.73 -8.48 -5.03
N SER A 561 10.99 -9.61 -5.68
CA SER A 561 11.27 -10.89 -5.00
C SER A 561 12.77 -11.14 -4.83
N ASP A 562 13.12 -11.87 -3.78
CA ASP A 562 14.47 -12.38 -3.54
C ASP A 562 14.46 -13.91 -3.53
N LEU A 563 15.30 -14.53 -4.37
CA LEU A 563 15.43 -15.99 -4.45
C LEU A 563 16.71 -16.46 -3.75
N ARG A 564 16.54 -17.17 -2.64
CA ARG A 564 17.63 -17.76 -1.86
C ARG A 564 18.07 -19.09 -2.46
N ILE A 565 19.38 -19.25 -2.67
CA ILE A 565 20.00 -20.47 -3.22
C ILE A 565 21.26 -20.78 -2.40
N ASP A 566 21.07 -21.35 -1.22
CA ASP A 566 22.12 -21.44 -0.19
C ASP A 566 22.28 -22.84 0.42
N GLY A 567 21.64 -23.87 -0.16
CA GLY A 567 21.65 -25.22 0.38
C GLY A 567 20.95 -25.35 1.74
N GLY A 568 20.05 -24.40 2.06
CA GLY A 568 19.32 -24.33 3.33
C GLY A 568 20.09 -23.64 4.45
N TYR A 569 21.20 -22.95 4.16
CA TYR A 569 22.04 -22.31 5.19
C TYR A 569 21.24 -21.38 6.11
N ILE A 570 20.41 -20.48 5.55
CA ILE A 570 19.59 -19.52 6.31
C ILE A 570 18.49 -20.21 7.15
N CYS A 571 18.19 -21.49 6.92
CA CYS A 571 17.18 -22.20 7.72
C CYS A 571 17.64 -22.53 9.15
N ARG A 572 18.92 -22.32 9.47
CA ARG A 572 19.51 -22.46 10.81
C ARG A 572 20.02 -21.11 11.27
#